data_AF-A0A0D2MKY6-F1
#
_entry.id   AF-A0A0D2MKY6-F1
#
_cell.length_a   1.000
_cell.length_b   1.000
_cell.length_c   1.000
_cell.angle_alpha   90.00
_cell.angle_beta   90.00
_cell.angle_gamma   90.00
#
_symmetry.space_group_name_H-M   'P 1'
#
loop_
_entity.id
_entity.type
_entity.pdbx_description
1 polymer ?
#
loop_
_entity_poly.entity_id
_entity_poly.type
_entity_poly.pdbx_seq_one_letter_code
_entity_poly.pdbx_strand_id
1 'polypeptide(L)'
;MLTIAAARAHGRSVFVSPHDKRAEAEAARRALAPAAYDYRSDHLALVAAFAGWEAARRGGGRRAAAEFSGRNFLSDQAMDAIAAGRADFARTLASLGFLPEWYVHEMRSAGGGKGGGGAGSKAGGGVAEAYGFMAAATGGPDEFSGNSRMIKAALCAGFYPSILRVEEPKRYAQVEGGAFRVDADAREVKLFERQLGRVFVHPASVCFAAGGYKTGWALFTEMVQTSKRFVREVSMVGHYALLLCAARLEVLHAAGEVLLDGWARLRLRARGAVLFARLRRAVDAALAAKVEDPGLDLGGHPAVEAMLELIARDGA
;
A
#
# COMPACT_ATOMS: atom_id res chain seq x y z
N MET A 1 -5.40 2.63 5.00
CA MET A 1 -5.62 3.42 3.76
C MET A 1 -5.70 4.93 3.99
N LEU A 2 -6.43 5.43 4.99
CA LEU A 2 -6.62 6.88 5.21
C LEU A 2 -5.32 7.70 5.29
N THR A 3 -4.25 7.14 5.86
CA THR A 3 -2.92 7.80 5.88
C THR A 3 -2.41 8.14 4.48
N ILE A 4 -2.55 7.21 3.53
CA ILE A 4 -2.07 7.40 2.15
C ILE A 4 -2.91 8.46 1.45
N ALA A 5 -4.24 8.40 1.60
CA ALA A 5 -5.16 9.39 1.06
C ALA A 5 -4.87 10.79 1.62
N ALA A 6 -4.66 10.92 2.93
CA ALA A 6 -4.39 12.19 3.60
C ALA A 6 -3.03 12.78 3.22
N ALA A 7 -1.99 11.95 3.10
CA ALA A 7 -0.68 12.41 2.62
C ALA A 7 -0.77 12.97 1.20
N ARG A 8 -1.52 12.29 0.32
CA ARG A 8 -1.70 12.76 -1.05
C ARG A 8 -2.53 14.05 -1.12
N ALA A 9 -3.61 14.13 -0.35
CA ALA A 9 -4.44 15.33 -0.26
C ALA A 9 -3.66 16.54 0.31
N HIS A 10 -2.72 16.29 1.22
CA HIS A 10 -1.84 17.33 1.76
C HIS A 10 -0.90 17.92 0.69
N GLY A 11 -0.44 17.09 -0.26
CA GLY A 11 0.34 17.52 -1.43
C GLY A 11 1.78 17.98 -1.14
N ARG A 12 2.22 17.96 0.12
CA ARG A 12 3.62 18.25 0.49
C ARG A 12 4.38 16.97 0.85
N SER A 13 5.70 17.01 0.67
CA SER A 13 6.56 15.88 0.99
C SER A 13 6.57 15.60 2.49
N VAL A 14 6.22 14.36 2.86
CA VAL A 14 6.32 13.86 4.24
C VAL A 14 7.76 13.61 4.62
N PHE A 15 8.54 13.05 3.69
CA PHE A 15 9.96 12.79 3.85
C PHE A 15 10.76 14.03 3.43
N VAL A 16 11.58 14.54 4.33
CA VAL A 16 12.48 15.66 4.11
C VAL A 16 13.84 15.11 3.71
N SER A 17 14.48 15.73 2.74
CA SER A 17 15.83 15.32 2.29
C SER A 17 16.74 16.55 2.24
N PRO A 18 17.30 16.98 3.38
CA PRO A 18 18.28 18.06 3.40
C PRO A 18 19.46 17.72 2.49
N HIS A 19 19.98 18.72 1.76
CA HIS A 19 21.03 18.50 0.76
C HIS A 19 22.24 17.75 1.33
N ASP A 20 22.68 18.13 2.53
CA ASP A 20 23.89 17.59 3.16
C ASP A 20 23.68 16.22 3.82
N LYS A 21 22.42 15.80 4.02
CA LYS A 21 22.05 14.55 4.70
C LYS A 21 21.19 13.63 3.84
N ARG A 22 21.27 13.78 2.52
CA ARG A 22 20.42 13.04 1.58
C ARG A 22 20.57 11.52 1.71
N ALA A 23 21.80 11.02 1.81
CA ALA A 23 22.06 9.60 1.97
C ALA A 23 21.49 9.04 3.28
N GLU A 24 21.61 9.79 4.38
CA GLU A 24 21.05 9.44 5.69
C GLU A 24 19.51 9.42 5.63
N ALA A 25 18.89 10.43 5.02
CA ALA A 25 17.44 10.51 4.86
C ALA A 25 16.88 9.36 4.02
N GLU A 26 17.55 9.01 2.92
CA GLU A 26 17.16 7.88 2.08
C GLU A 26 17.33 6.53 2.81
N ALA A 27 18.38 6.38 3.62
CA ALA A 27 18.58 5.20 4.46
C ALA A 27 17.52 5.07 5.55
N ALA A 28 17.18 6.17 6.24
CA ALA A 28 16.12 6.21 7.23
C ALA A 28 14.76 5.86 6.61
N ARG A 29 14.45 6.41 5.43
CA ARG A 29 13.23 6.08 4.70
C ARG A 29 13.15 4.59 4.35
N ARG A 30 14.26 3.99 3.90
CA ARG A 30 14.32 2.54 3.63
C ARG A 30 14.17 1.71 4.91
N ALA A 31 14.73 2.15 6.03
CA ALA A 31 14.59 1.47 7.32
C ALA A 31 13.15 1.49 7.86
N LEU A 32 12.35 2.50 7.50
CA LEU A 32 10.92 2.55 7.82
C LEU A 32 10.11 1.54 7.00
N ALA A 33 10.57 1.17 5.80
CA ALA A 33 9.90 0.15 4.99
C ALA A 33 10.07 -1.21 5.67
N PRO A 34 9.00 -1.78 6.24
CA PRO A 34 9.16 -2.90 7.16
C PRO A 34 9.57 -4.15 6.36
N ALA A 35 10.74 -4.71 6.64
CA ALA A 35 11.30 -5.86 5.91
C ALA A 35 10.38 -7.10 5.93
N ALA A 36 9.57 -7.25 6.99
CA ALA A 36 8.55 -8.30 7.11
C ALA A 36 7.42 -8.18 6.08
N TYR A 37 7.17 -6.98 5.55
CA TYR A 37 6.11 -6.69 4.58
C TYR A 37 6.72 -6.09 3.32
N ASP A 38 7.12 -6.95 2.38
CA ASP A 38 7.51 -6.60 1.01
C ASP A 38 7.83 -5.11 0.75
N TYR A 39 9.08 -4.72 1.06
CA TYR A 39 9.59 -3.35 1.12
C TYR A 39 9.51 -2.55 -0.20
N ARG A 40 9.06 -3.19 -1.28
CA ARG A 40 8.82 -2.59 -2.62
C ARG A 40 7.56 -1.73 -2.63
N SER A 41 7.41 -0.82 -1.67
CA SER A 41 6.27 0.09 -1.58
C SER A 41 6.57 1.38 -0.79
N ASP A 42 6.60 2.50 -1.50
CA ASP A 42 6.68 3.84 -0.90
C ASP A 42 5.48 4.13 0.01
N HIS A 43 4.30 3.65 -0.38
CA HIS A 43 3.05 3.87 0.36
C HIS A 43 3.04 3.11 1.68
N LEU A 44 3.57 1.88 1.73
CA LEU A 44 3.73 1.16 2.99
C LEU A 44 4.80 1.81 3.88
N ALA A 45 5.89 2.33 3.30
CA ALA A 45 6.88 3.09 4.06
C ALA A 45 6.26 4.35 4.69
N LEU A 46 5.39 5.05 3.96
CA LEU A 46 4.61 6.18 4.51
C LEU A 46 3.68 5.74 5.65
N VAL A 47 2.95 4.63 5.49
CA VAL A 47 2.06 4.12 6.54
C VAL A 47 2.86 3.74 7.79
N ALA A 48 3.99 3.07 7.64
CA ALA A 48 4.88 2.71 8.74
C ALA A 48 5.48 3.96 9.43
N ALA A 49 5.88 4.97 8.65
CA ALA A 49 6.36 6.25 9.18
C ALA A 49 5.31 6.95 10.04
N PHE A 50 4.08 7.03 9.53
CA PHE A 50 2.98 7.63 10.27
C PHE A 50 2.65 6.82 11.54
N ALA A 51 2.58 5.49 11.45
CA ALA A 51 2.28 4.63 12.59
C ALA A 51 3.33 4.78 13.71
N GLY A 52 4.61 4.81 13.36
CA GLY A 52 5.70 5.06 14.31
C GLY A 52 5.63 6.45 14.95
N TRP A 53 5.32 7.48 14.17
CA TRP A 53 5.13 8.84 14.68
C TRP A 53 3.91 8.94 15.62
N GLU A 54 2.80 8.30 15.26
CA GLU A 54 1.59 8.27 16.08
C GLU A 54 1.82 7.53 17.40
N ALA A 55 2.53 6.40 17.39
CA ALA A 55 2.92 5.67 18.59
C ALA A 55 3.83 6.50 19.50
N ALA A 56 4.83 7.18 18.93
CA ALA A 56 5.70 8.09 19.67
C ALA A 56 4.91 9.25 20.31
N ARG A 57 3.96 9.84 19.55
CA ARG A 57 3.09 10.90 20.04
C ARG A 57 2.19 10.46 21.19
N ARG A 58 1.65 9.23 21.14
CA ARG A 58 0.80 8.67 22.20
C ARG A 58 1.57 8.33 23.46
N GLY A 59 2.77 7.75 23.31
CA GLY A 59 3.60 7.33 24.44
C GLY A 59 4.32 8.49 25.15
N GLY A 60 4.86 9.44 24.39
CA GLY A 60 5.73 10.51 24.92
C GLY A 60 5.32 11.94 24.53
N GLY A 61 4.10 12.12 24.00
CA GLY A 61 3.58 13.42 23.61
C GLY A 61 4.29 14.04 22.40
N ARG A 62 4.12 15.35 22.21
CA ARG A 62 4.68 16.08 21.07
C ARG A 62 6.21 16.02 21.00
N ARG A 63 6.91 15.97 22.14
CA ARG A 63 8.38 15.91 22.17
C ARG A 63 8.91 14.60 21.59
N ALA A 64 8.32 13.47 21.97
CA ALA A 64 8.71 12.17 21.42
C ALA A 64 8.35 12.05 19.93
N ALA A 65 7.23 12.62 19.51
CA ALA A 65 6.85 12.69 18.10
C ALA A 65 7.88 13.50 17.28
N ALA A 66 8.29 14.68 17.76
CA ALA A 66 9.31 15.51 17.12
C ALA A 66 10.68 14.81 17.07
N GLU A 67 11.05 14.09 18.14
CA GLU A 67 12.27 13.28 18.15
C GLU A 67 12.23 12.15 17.12
N PHE A 68 11.08 11.45 17.00
CA PHE A 68 10.86 10.44 15.97
C PHE A 68 10.97 11.05 14.57
N SER A 69 10.35 12.22 14.34
CA SER A 69 10.44 12.94 13.08
C SER A 69 11.87 13.35 12.73
N GLY A 70 12.62 13.88 13.71
CA GLY A 70 14.01 14.26 13.53
C GLY A 70 14.92 13.09 13.17
N ARG A 71 14.74 11.93 13.82
CA ARG A 71 15.51 10.70 13.54
C ARG A 71 15.21 10.11 12.16
N ASN A 72 13.98 10.27 11.67
CA ASN A 72 13.50 9.65 10.44
C ASN A 72 13.35 10.62 9.25
N PHE A 73 13.82 11.86 9.43
CA PHE A 73 13.71 12.94 8.43
C PHE A 73 12.25 13.17 7.96
N LEU A 74 11.34 13.29 8.91
CA LEU A 74 9.91 13.50 8.64
C LEU A 74 9.53 14.95 8.96
N SER A 75 8.54 15.48 8.24
CA SER A 75 7.94 16.79 8.55
C SER A 75 6.84 16.62 9.61
N ASP A 76 7.03 17.21 10.80
CA ASP A 76 5.98 17.23 11.83
C ASP A 76 4.71 17.92 11.34
N GLN A 77 4.84 19.01 10.58
CA GLN A 77 3.69 19.69 9.98
C GLN A 77 2.91 18.77 9.04
N ALA A 78 3.61 17.98 8.22
CA ALA A 78 2.96 17.02 7.34
C ALA A 78 2.28 15.89 8.12
N MET A 79 2.91 15.39 9.20
CA MET A 79 2.32 14.35 10.04
C MET A 79 1.06 14.82 10.77
N ASP A 80 1.09 16.02 11.35
CA ASP A 80 -0.10 16.61 11.97
C ASP A 80 -1.22 16.85 10.95
N ALA A 81 -0.88 17.35 9.75
CA ALA A 81 -1.85 17.53 8.66
C ALA A 81 -2.45 16.19 8.19
N ILE A 82 -1.64 15.12 8.10
CA ILE A 82 -2.13 13.78 7.78
C ILE A 82 -3.05 13.25 8.87
N ALA A 83 -2.72 13.46 10.15
CA ALA A 83 -3.57 13.05 11.26
C ALA A 83 -4.95 13.74 11.21
N ALA A 84 -4.97 15.05 10.93
CA ALA A 84 -6.21 15.80 10.73
C ALA A 84 -6.99 15.28 9.50
N GLY A 85 -6.31 15.10 8.36
CA GLY A 85 -6.93 14.59 7.13
C GLY A 85 -7.51 13.18 7.28
N ARG A 86 -6.87 12.30 8.06
CA ARG A 86 -7.43 10.98 8.41
C ARG A 86 -8.76 11.11 9.12
N ALA A 87 -8.85 12.00 10.12
CA ALA A 87 -10.08 12.23 10.86
C ALA A 87 -11.17 12.85 9.97
N ASP A 88 -10.81 13.74 9.06
CA ASP A 88 -11.74 14.35 8.10
C ASP A 88 -12.31 13.30 7.14
N PHE A 89 -11.46 12.46 6.54
CA PHE A 89 -11.92 11.39 5.67
C PHE A 89 -12.75 10.35 6.41
N ALA A 90 -12.39 9.99 7.65
CA ALA A 90 -13.19 9.07 8.45
C ALA A 90 -14.60 9.64 8.69
N ARG A 91 -14.72 10.94 9.00
CA ARG A 91 -16.01 11.63 9.14
C ARG A 91 -16.83 11.61 7.86
N THR A 92 -16.21 11.93 6.73
CA THR A 92 -16.89 11.90 5.44
C THR A 92 -17.39 10.50 5.12
N LEU A 93 -16.56 9.47 5.29
CA LEU A 93 -16.95 8.09 5.04
C LEU A 93 -18.06 7.62 5.99
N ALA A 94 -18.05 8.04 7.25
CA ALA A 94 -19.14 7.74 8.18
C ALA A 94 -20.45 8.41 7.76
N SER A 95 -20.41 9.68 7.37
CA SER A 95 -21.59 10.40 6.86
C SER A 95 -22.17 9.79 5.57
N LEU A 96 -21.33 9.10 4.81
CA LEU A 96 -21.70 8.37 3.60
C LEU A 96 -22.08 6.90 3.88
N GLY A 97 -22.13 6.45 5.14
CA GLY A 97 -22.50 5.08 5.52
C GLY A 97 -21.42 4.01 5.26
N PHE A 98 -20.20 4.40 4.89
CA PHE A 98 -19.07 3.48 4.63
C PHE A 98 -18.20 3.19 5.85
N LEU A 99 -18.36 3.95 6.93
CA LEU A 99 -17.74 3.68 8.23
C LEU A 99 -18.78 3.82 9.35
N PRO A 100 -18.67 3.05 10.43
CA PRO A 100 -19.56 3.21 11.56
C PRO A 100 -19.18 4.45 12.39
N GLU A 101 -20.17 5.14 12.96
CA GLU A 101 -19.97 6.38 13.73
C GLU A 101 -19.04 6.20 14.95
N TRP A 102 -19.06 5.01 15.58
CA TRP A 102 -18.19 4.72 16.72
C TRP A 102 -16.70 4.79 16.35
N TYR A 103 -16.35 4.46 15.10
CA TYR A 103 -14.97 4.50 14.61
C TYR A 103 -14.42 5.93 14.59
N VAL A 104 -15.25 6.89 14.20
CA VAL A 104 -14.91 8.32 14.20
C VAL A 104 -14.68 8.82 15.63
N HIS A 105 -15.54 8.40 16.57
CA HIS A 105 -15.37 8.75 17.97
C HIS A 105 -14.09 8.15 18.56
N GLU A 106 -13.77 6.90 18.22
CA GLU A 106 -12.54 6.25 18.63
C GLU A 106 -11.31 7.01 18.09
N MET A 107 -11.29 7.38 16.80
CA MET A 107 -10.22 8.19 16.21
C MET A 107 -10.01 9.54 16.92
N ARG A 108 -11.08 10.17 17.41
CA ARG A 108 -11.01 11.43 18.17
C ARG A 108 -10.45 11.21 19.57
N SER A 109 -10.98 10.21 20.27
CA SER A 109 -10.53 9.86 21.64
C SER A 109 -9.08 9.42 21.66
N ALA A 110 -8.64 8.73 20.60
CA ALA A 110 -7.27 8.36 20.31
C ALA A 110 -6.32 9.57 20.12
N GLY A 111 -6.84 10.69 19.61
CA GLY A 111 -6.09 11.93 19.37
C GLY A 111 -6.03 12.89 20.55
N GLY A 112 -6.84 12.68 21.60
CA GLY A 112 -6.99 13.64 22.69
C GLY A 112 -7.40 12.97 24.01
N GLY A 113 -6.44 12.38 24.73
CA GLY A 113 -6.69 12.00 26.13
C GLY A 113 -5.80 10.88 26.65
N LYS A 114 -5.17 11.12 27.80
CA LYS A 114 -4.62 10.07 28.67
C LYS A 114 -5.67 8.99 28.95
N GLY A 115 -5.32 7.71 28.77
CA GLY A 115 -5.95 6.61 29.51
C GLY A 115 -6.06 5.31 28.72
N GLY A 116 -5.46 4.25 29.27
CA GLY A 116 -5.64 2.88 28.80
C GLY A 116 -4.36 2.03 28.87
N GLY A 117 -3.92 1.68 30.08
CA GLY A 117 -2.74 0.85 30.28
C GLY A 117 -2.89 -0.53 29.64
N GLY A 118 -2.11 -0.78 28.60
CA GLY A 118 -1.72 -2.11 28.10
C GLY A 118 -0.20 -2.22 28.21
N ALA A 119 0.24 -3.33 28.80
CA ALA A 119 1.59 -3.58 29.32
C ALA A 119 2.79 -3.07 28.50
N GLY A 120 3.80 -2.59 29.24
CA GLY A 120 5.08 -2.06 28.79
C GLY A 120 5.63 -2.59 27.46
N SER A 121 5.64 -1.71 26.44
CA SER A 121 6.63 -1.75 25.38
C SER A 121 7.77 -0.82 25.78
N LYS A 122 8.98 -1.38 25.88
CA LYS A 122 10.20 -0.59 26.08
C LYS A 122 10.28 0.45 24.96
N ALA A 123 10.52 1.70 25.33
CA ALA A 123 10.91 2.77 24.42
C ALA A 123 12.18 2.34 23.65
N GLY A 124 11.98 1.75 22.47
CA GLY A 124 13.02 1.00 21.76
C GLY A 124 12.48 0.07 20.68
N GLY A 125 11.16 -0.17 20.64
CA GLY A 125 10.53 -0.93 19.57
C GLY A 125 10.69 -0.26 18.20
N GLY A 126 11.34 -0.96 17.27
CA GLY A 126 11.60 -0.47 15.92
C GLY A 126 10.30 -0.22 15.14
N VAL A 127 10.41 0.55 14.06
CA VAL A 127 9.32 0.90 13.13
C VAL A 127 8.55 -0.34 12.63
N ALA A 128 9.25 -1.48 12.52
CA ALA A 128 8.68 -2.77 12.15
C ALA A 128 7.67 -3.33 13.18
N GLU A 129 7.81 -2.98 14.47
CA GLU A 129 6.87 -3.38 15.52
C GLU A 129 5.58 -2.55 15.49
N ALA A 130 5.65 -1.28 15.04
CA ALA A 130 4.50 -0.37 15.01
C ALA A 130 3.45 -0.76 13.95
N TYR A 131 3.86 -1.35 12.83
CA TYR A 131 2.95 -1.77 11.75
C TYR A 131 2.33 -3.16 11.98
N GLY A 132 2.85 -3.94 12.94
CA GLY A 132 2.50 -5.36 13.13
C GLY A 132 1.58 -5.71 14.31
N PHE A 133 1.34 -4.79 15.26
CA PHE A 133 0.67 -5.13 16.53
C PHE A 133 -0.72 -4.50 16.76
N MET A 134 -1.29 -3.80 15.79
CA MET A 134 -2.69 -3.39 15.87
C MET A 134 -3.55 -4.60 15.48
N ALA A 135 -3.76 -5.53 16.41
CA ALA A 135 -4.80 -6.55 16.29
C ALA A 135 -6.14 -5.80 16.23
N ALA A 136 -6.58 -5.48 15.02
CA ALA A 136 -7.89 -4.91 14.81
C ALA A 136 -8.94 -5.97 15.19
N ALA A 137 -10.01 -5.54 15.84
CA ALA A 137 -11.13 -6.42 16.13
C ALA A 137 -11.63 -7.06 14.82
N THR A 138 -11.81 -8.38 14.83
CA THR A 138 -12.40 -9.12 13.71
C THR A 138 -13.77 -8.54 13.39
N GLY A 139 -14.05 -8.28 12.12
CA GLY A 139 -15.28 -7.59 11.66
C GLY A 139 -15.25 -6.07 11.82
N GLY A 140 -14.14 -5.46 12.26
CA GLY A 140 -13.99 -4.02 12.35
C GLY A 140 -13.41 -3.37 11.08
N PRO A 141 -13.56 -2.04 10.89
CA PRO A 141 -13.05 -1.34 9.69
C PRO A 141 -11.53 -1.49 9.43
N ASP A 142 -10.76 -1.79 10.48
CA ASP A 142 -9.30 -1.94 10.41
C ASP A 142 -8.83 -3.41 10.39
N GLU A 143 -9.71 -4.41 10.27
CA GLU A 143 -9.37 -5.84 10.32
C GLU A 143 -8.16 -6.21 9.44
N PHE A 144 -8.11 -5.67 8.22
CA PHE A 144 -7.05 -5.95 7.25
C PHE A 144 -5.92 -4.91 7.23
N SER A 145 -5.88 -3.95 8.16
CA SER A 145 -4.89 -2.86 8.15
C SER A 145 -3.45 -3.35 8.37
N GLY A 146 -3.25 -4.53 8.96
CA GLY A 146 -1.94 -5.20 9.04
C GLY A 146 -1.57 -6.04 7.81
N ASN A 147 -2.49 -6.23 6.85
CA ASN A 147 -2.23 -7.03 5.65
C ASN A 147 -1.76 -6.13 4.49
N SER A 148 -0.46 -6.21 4.19
CA SER A 148 0.16 -5.44 3.13
C SER A 148 -0.45 -5.68 1.74
N ARG A 149 -0.94 -6.89 1.46
CA ARG A 149 -1.62 -7.22 0.19
C ARG A 149 -2.95 -6.49 0.10
N MET A 150 -3.69 -6.40 1.20
CA MET A 150 -4.96 -5.68 1.23
C MET A 150 -4.75 -4.18 0.97
N ILE A 151 -3.76 -3.58 1.62
CA ILE A 151 -3.43 -2.17 1.40
C ILE A 151 -2.98 -1.94 -0.04
N LYS A 152 -2.13 -2.80 -0.61
CA LYS A 152 -1.71 -2.73 -2.02
C LYS A 152 -2.88 -2.91 -2.98
N ALA A 153 -3.86 -3.76 -2.65
CA ALA A 153 -5.06 -3.96 -3.46
C ALA A 153 -5.99 -2.75 -3.41
N ALA A 154 -6.24 -2.18 -2.24
CA ALA A 154 -7.01 -0.95 -2.10
C ALA A 154 -6.32 0.23 -2.80
N LEU A 155 -4.99 0.29 -2.75
CA LEU A 155 -4.21 1.27 -3.48
C LEU A 155 -4.33 1.07 -5.00
N CYS A 156 -4.27 -0.17 -5.47
CA CYS A 156 -4.55 -0.50 -6.87
C CYS A 156 -5.95 -0.03 -7.27
N ALA A 157 -6.99 -0.30 -6.49
CA ALA A 157 -8.36 0.13 -6.79
C ALA A 157 -8.49 1.66 -6.93
N GLY A 158 -7.77 2.43 -6.11
CA GLY A 158 -7.82 3.89 -6.16
C GLY A 158 -6.99 4.54 -7.29
N PHE A 159 -5.95 3.87 -7.78
CA PHE A 159 -5.00 4.46 -8.74
C PHE A 159 -4.96 3.78 -10.10
N TYR A 160 -5.63 2.64 -10.27
CA TYR A 160 -5.78 2.00 -11.57
C TYR A 160 -6.42 2.99 -12.56
N PRO A 161 -5.91 3.14 -13.80
CA PRO A 161 -4.95 2.27 -14.52
C PRO A 161 -3.47 2.68 -14.42
N SER A 162 -3.05 3.42 -13.39
CA SER A 162 -1.67 3.91 -13.21
C SER A 162 -0.71 2.80 -12.75
N ILE A 163 -0.45 1.84 -13.65
CA ILE A 163 0.41 0.68 -13.41
C ILE A 163 1.64 0.70 -14.34
N LEU A 164 2.66 -0.03 -13.93
CA LEU A 164 3.95 -0.18 -14.60
C LEU A 164 4.23 -1.66 -14.79
N ARG A 165 4.64 -2.01 -16.00
CA ARG A 165 5.24 -3.31 -16.29
C ARG A 165 6.70 -3.29 -15.82
N VAL A 166 7.09 -4.28 -15.04
CA VAL A 166 8.44 -4.44 -14.52
C VAL A 166 9.12 -5.60 -15.24
N GLU A 167 10.27 -5.33 -15.86
CA GLU A 167 11.15 -6.33 -16.43
C GLU A 167 12.44 -6.38 -15.60
N GLU A 168 12.79 -7.57 -15.10
CA GLU A 168 14.03 -7.82 -14.36
C GLU A 168 14.64 -9.17 -14.77
N PRO A 169 15.98 -9.31 -14.81
CA PRO A 169 16.63 -10.57 -15.13
C PRO A 169 16.38 -11.60 -14.02
N LYS A 170 16.14 -12.86 -14.41
CA LYS A 170 16.05 -13.98 -13.45
C LYS A 170 17.46 -14.45 -13.11
N ARG A 171 17.86 -14.33 -11.85
CA ARG A 171 19.17 -14.80 -11.36
C ARG A 171 18.97 -15.94 -10.37
N TYR A 172 19.87 -16.92 -10.42
CA TYR A 172 19.93 -18.04 -9.49
C TYR A 172 21.36 -18.16 -8.97
N ALA A 173 21.53 -18.22 -7.65
CA ALA A 173 22.79 -18.54 -7.01
C ALA A 173 22.81 -20.02 -6.62
N GLN A 174 23.91 -20.69 -6.92
CA GLN A 174 24.18 -22.06 -6.47
C GLN A 174 24.60 -22.03 -5.00
N VAL A 175 23.90 -22.76 -4.15
CA VAL A 175 24.25 -23.02 -2.74
C VAL A 175 24.24 -24.53 -2.49
N GLU A 176 24.86 -25.01 -1.39
CA GLU A 176 25.00 -26.46 -1.09
C GLU A 176 23.67 -27.25 -1.08
N GLY A 177 22.52 -26.58 -0.98
CA GLY A 177 21.17 -27.17 -1.05
C GLY A 177 20.43 -26.99 -2.38
N GLY A 178 21.06 -26.45 -3.43
CA GLY A 178 20.46 -26.24 -4.75
C GLY A 178 20.57 -24.80 -5.27
N ALA A 179 19.86 -24.50 -6.36
CA ALA A 179 19.84 -23.16 -6.94
C ALA A 179 18.75 -22.28 -6.29
N PHE A 180 19.14 -21.23 -5.57
CA PHE A 180 18.22 -20.27 -4.95
C PHE A 180 18.04 -19.02 -5.84
N ARG A 181 16.82 -18.55 -6.02
CA ARG A 181 16.55 -17.33 -6.81
C ARG A 181 17.02 -16.12 -6.02
N VAL A 182 17.87 -15.30 -6.65
CA VAL A 182 18.36 -14.03 -6.07
C VAL A 182 17.65 -12.87 -6.76
N ASP A 183 17.29 -11.86 -5.99
CA ASP A 183 16.69 -10.64 -6.51
C ASP A 183 17.69 -9.92 -7.44
N ALA A 184 17.17 -9.36 -8.54
CA ALA A 184 17.99 -8.60 -9.49
C ALA A 184 18.57 -7.32 -8.85
N ASP A 185 19.68 -6.84 -9.38
CA ASP A 185 20.18 -5.52 -9.00
C ASP A 185 19.18 -4.46 -9.50
N ALA A 186 18.89 -3.45 -8.66
CA ALA A 186 17.95 -2.38 -8.99
C ALA A 186 18.30 -1.65 -10.31
N ARG A 187 19.58 -1.58 -10.68
CA ARG A 187 20.05 -0.99 -11.95
C ARG A 187 19.60 -1.78 -13.17
N GLU A 188 19.34 -3.07 -13.01
CA GLU A 188 18.86 -3.95 -14.08
C GLU A 188 17.34 -3.97 -14.19
N VAL A 189 16.63 -3.46 -13.17
CA VAL A 189 15.17 -3.39 -13.16
C VAL A 189 14.69 -2.33 -14.15
N LYS A 190 13.70 -2.69 -14.94
CA LYS A 190 13.19 -1.89 -16.05
C LYS A 190 11.68 -1.69 -15.93
N LEU A 191 11.24 -0.45 -15.72
CA LEU A 191 9.82 -0.12 -15.57
C LEU A 191 9.29 0.54 -16.84
N PHE A 192 8.12 0.11 -17.29
CA PHE A 192 7.47 0.62 -18.50
C PHE A 192 6.04 1.03 -18.19
N GLU A 193 5.72 2.28 -18.51
CA GLU A 193 4.36 2.80 -18.57
C GLU A 193 3.78 2.49 -19.95
N ARG A 194 2.47 2.24 -20.02
CA ARG A 194 1.76 1.77 -21.22
C ARG A 194 2.00 2.64 -22.46
N GLN A 195 1.90 3.96 -22.30
CA GLN A 195 1.93 4.92 -23.41
C GLN A 195 3.28 5.63 -23.52
N LEU A 196 3.91 5.90 -22.38
CA LEU A 196 5.13 6.69 -22.27
C LEU A 196 6.39 5.83 -22.40
N GLY A 197 6.25 4.50 -22.40
CA GLY A 197 7.37 3.58 -22.51
C GLY A 197 8.24 3.59 -21.26
N ARG A 198 9.56 3.67 -21.45
CA ARG A 198 10.52 3.52 -20.35
C ARG A 198 10.43 4.69 -19.35
N VAL A 199 10.21 4.35 -18.08
CA VAL A 199 10.29 5.27 -16.93
C VAL A 199 11.36 4.82 -15.93
N PHE A 200 11.74 5.73 -15.03
CA PHE A 200 12.75 5.49 -14.00
C PHE A 200 12.15 5.70 -12.61
N VAL A 201 12.61 4.95 -11.63
CA VAL A 201 12.24 5.23 -10.24
C VAL A 201 12.99 6.46 -9.78
N HIS A 202 12.31 7.40 -9.12
CA HIS A 202 12.94 8.59 -8.57
C HIS A 202 13.92 8.21 -7.43
N PRO A 203 15.12 8.82 -7.33
CA PRO A 203 16.12 8.47 -6.31
C PRO A 203 15.63 8.48 -4.86
N ALA A 204 14.67 9.35 -4.55
CA ALA A 204 14.10 9.46 -3.20
C ALA A 204 13.13 8.33 -2.82
N SER A 205 12.71 7.49 -3.77
CA SER A 205 11.79 6.37 -3.53
C SER A 205 12.52 5.22 -2.82
N VAL A 206 11.81 4.52 -1.92
CA VAL A 206 12.34 3.28 -1.33
C VAL A 206 12.54 2.18 -2.37
N CYS A 207 11.83 2.28 -3.50
CA CYS A 207 11.95 1.36 -4.62
C CYS A 207 13.16 1.64 -5.51
N PHE A 208 13.90 2.74 -5.31
CA PHE A 208 15.02 3.09 -6.19
C PHE A 208 16.16 2.06 -6.16
N ALA A 209 16.38 1.45 -5.00
CA ALA A 209 17.36 0.40 -4.79
C ALA A 209 16.72 -1.00 -4.70
N ALA A 210 15.48 -1.16 -5.17
CA ALA A 210 14.75 -2.41 -5.08
C ALA A 210 14.81 -3.22 -6.38
N GLY A 211 15.02 -4.53 -6.25
CA GLY A 211 14.71 -5.54 -7.25
C GLY A 211 13.77 -6.60 -6.67
N GLY A 212 13.52 -7.67 -7.42
CA GLY A 212 12.68 -8.78 -6.96
C GLY A 212 11.19 -8.48 -7.04
N TYR A 213 10.75 -7.79 -8.09
CA TYR A 213 9.34 -7.53 -8.36
C TYR A 213 8.63 -8.82 -8.78
N LYS A 214 8.21 -9.61 -7.79
CA LYS A 214 7.69 -10.98 -7.96
C LYS A 214 6.55 -11.11 -8.96
N THR A 215 5.73 -10.07 -9.08
CA THR A 215 4.58 -10.05 -9.98
C THR A 215 4.90 -9.49 -11.36
N GLY A 216 6.03 -8.81 -11.54
CA GLY A 216 6.32 -8.05 -12.76
C GLY A 216 5.44 -6.81 -12.91
N TRP A 217 4.74 -6.38 -11.86
CA TRP A 217 3.84 -5.24 -11.90
C TRP A 217 3.99 -4.34 -10.67
N ALA A 218 3.92 -3.03 -10.90
CA ALA A 218 3.86 -2.03 -9.86
C ALA A 218 2.82 -0.97 -10.20
N LEU A 219 2.38 -0.20 -9.22
CA LEU A 219 1.59 1.02 -9.41
C LEU A 219 2.43 2.24 -9.12
N PHE A 220 2.04 3.37 -9.70
CA PHE A 220 2.58 4.68 -9.37
C PHE A 220 1.45 5.70 -9.18
N THR A 221 1.72 6.73 -8.39
CA THR A 221 0.74 7.78 -8.06
C THR A 221 1.19 9.16 -8.54
N GLU A 222 2.50 9.37 -8.73
CA GLU A 222 3.05 10.62 -9.22
C GLU A 222 4.20 10.35 -10.20
N MET A 223 4.18 11.08 -11.32
CA MET A 223 5.26 11.11 -12.28
C MET A 223 5.71 12.54 -12.50
N VAL A 224 7.03 12.73 -12.59
CA VAL A 224 7.65 14.01 -12.91
C VAL A 224 8.63 13.83 -14.07
N GLN A 225 8.70 14.85 -14.93
CA GLN A 225 9.67 14.88 -16.02
C GLN A 225 10.70 15.97 -15.73
N THR A 226 11.95 15.56 -15.56
CA THR A 226 13.10 16.47 -15.43
C THR A 226 14.08 16.15 -16.55
N SER A 227 15.22 15.52 -16.25
CA SER A 227 16.15 14.97 -17.25
C SER A 227 15.63 13.70 -17.91
N LYS A 228 14.84 12.92 -17.17
CA LYS A 228 14.12 11.71 -17.61
C LYS A 228 12.73 11.71 -16.97
N ARG A 229 11.88 10.77 -17.37
CA ARG A 229 10.59 10.52 -16.71
C ARG A 229 10.82 9.69 -15.45
N PHE A 230 10.48 10.26 -14.31
CA PHE A 230 10.63 9.62 -13.01
C PHE A 230 9.28 9.40 -12.34
N VAL A 231 9.03 8.18 -11.86
CA VAL A 231 7.91 7.88 -10.95
C VAL A 231 8.38 8.08 -9.51
N ARG A 232 7.70 8.94 -8.75
CA ARG A 232 8.13 9.34 -7.40
C ARG A 232 7.74 8.33 -6.32
N GLU A 233 6.54 7.78 -6.44
CA GLU A 233 5.95 6.87 -5.48
C GLU A 233 5.56 5.60 -6.24
N VAL A 234 6.12 4.48 -5.82
CA VAL A 234 5.97 3.18 -6.49
C VAL A 234 5.53 2.14 -5.46
N SER A 235 4.67 1.21 -5.86
CA SER A 235 4.35 0.04 -5.05
C SER A 235 4.11 -1.19 -5.90
N MET A 236 4.82 -2.28 -5.60
CA MET A 236 4.55 -3.57 -6.23
C MET A 236 3.10 -3.98 -5.92
N VAL A 237 2.42 -4.51 -6.94
CA VAL A 237 1.01 -4.89 -6.86
C VAL A 237 0.84 -6.37 -7.21
N GLY A 238 -0.07 -7.02 -6.49
CA GLY A 238 -0.48 -8.42 -6.70
C GLY A 238 -1.28 -8.63 -7.99
N HIS A 239 -1.15 -9.80 -8.61
CA HIS A 239 -1.94 -10.17 -9.80
C HIS A 239 -3.45 -10.09 -9.56
N TYR A 240 -3.91 -10.48 -8.38
CA TYR A 240 -5.33 -10.47 -8.03
C TYR A 240 -5.91 -9.07 -7.93
N ALA A 241 -5.17 -8.12 -7.37
CA ALA A 241 -5.57 -6.72 -7.35
C ALA A 241 -5.75 -6.19 -8.78
N LEU A 242 -4.83 -6.49 -9.69
CA LEU A 242 -4.94 -6.11 -11.11
C LEU A 242 -6.16 -6.75 -11.78
N LEU A 243 -6.39 -8.04 -11.55
CA LEU A 243 -7.52 -8.76 -12.14
C LEU A 243 -8.87 -8.17 -11.71
N LEU A 244 -8.98 -7.80 -10.43
CA LEU A 244 -10.18 -7.17 -9.86
C LEU A 244 -10.39 -5.75 -10.38
N CYS A 245 -9.32 -4.95 -10.52
CA CYS A 245 -9.41 -3.53 -10.87
C CYS A 245 -9.42 -3.23 -12.38
N ALA A 246 -8.92 -4.12 -13.23
CA ALA A 246 -8.84 -3.88 -14.67
C ALA A 246 -10.21 -3.59 -15.29
N ALA A 247 -10.35 -2.70 -16.28
CA ALA A 247 -11.68 -2.45 -16.85
C ALA A 247 -12.17 -3.64 -17.71
N ARG A 248 -11.26 -4.28 -18.44
CA ARG A 248 -11.53 -5.37 -19.38
C ARG A 248 -10.54 -6.52 -19.21
N LEU A 249 -11.07 -7.74 -19.21
CA LEU A 249 -10.31 -9.00 -19.20
C LEU A 249 -10.56 -9.75 -20.51
N GLU A 250 -9.50 -10.02 -21.26
CA GLU A 250 -9.56 -10.79 -22.50
C GLU A 250 -8.75 -12.09 -22.34
N VAL A 251 -9.36 -13.24 -22.58
CA VAL A 251 -8.71 -14.54 -22.43
C VAL A 251 -7.94 -14.89 -23.70
N LEU A 252 -6.61 -14.97 -23.59
CA LEU A 252 -5.72 -15.45 -24.63
C LEU A 252 -5.54 -16.96 -24.49
N HIS A 253 -6.53 -17.72 -24.97
CA HIS A 253 -6.63 -19.18 -24.79
C HIS A 253 -5.36 -19.92 -25.19
N ALA A 254 -4.78 -19.61 -26.35
CA ALA A 254 -3.57 -20.27 -26.85
C ALA A 254 -2.33 -20.01 -25.98
N ALA A 255 -2.27 -18.87 -25.30
CA ALA A 255 -1.15 -18.47 -24.45
C ALA A 255 -1.33 -18.89 -22.98
N GLY A 256 -2.54 -19.28 -22.57
CA GLY A 256 -2.85 -19.52 -21.15
C GLY A 256 -2.76 -18.24 -20.30
N GLU A 257 -3.06 -17.10 -20.91
CA GLU A 257 -2.93 -15.76 -20.32
C GLU A 257 -4.25 -14.99 -20.41
N VAL A 258 -4.34 -13.95 -19.60
CA VAL A 258 -5.36 -12.90 -19.69
C VAL A 258 -4.68 -11.58 -20.00
N LEU A 259 -5.24 -10.86 -20.96
CA LEU A 259 -4.87 -9.49 -21.30
C LEU A 259 -5.81 -8.52 -20.57
N LEU A 260 -5.23 -7.65 -19.75
CA LEU A 260 -5.92 -6.59 -19.03
C LEU A 260 -5.80 -5.30 -19.82
N ASP A 261 -6.95 -4.70 -20.15
CA ASP A 261 -7.07 -3.40 -20.82
C ASP A 261 -6.21 -3.23 -22.08
N GLY A 262 -5.99 -4.33 -22.79
CA GLY A 262 -5.26 -4.36 -24.06
C GLY A 262 -3.73 -4.32 -23.93
N TRP A 263 -3.14 -4.45 -22.72
CA TRP A 263 -1.67 -4.42 -22.60
C TRP A 263 -1.07 -5.27 -21.49
N ALA A 264 -1.70 -5.35 -20.31
CA ALA A 264 -1.11 -6.04 -19.17
C ALA A 264 -1.41 -7.53 -19.22
N ARG A 265 -0.38 -8.35 -19.45
CA ARG A 265 -0.51 -9.80 -19.62
C ARG A 265 -0.24 -10.52 -18.31
N LEU A 266 -1.20 -11.30 -17.84
CA LEU A 266 -1.09 -12.13 -16.64
C LEU A 266 -1.32 -13.60 -16.98
N ARG A 267 -0.57 -14.49 -16.34
CA ARG A 267 -0.78 -15.93 -16.51
C ARG A 267 -2.00 -16.38 -15.70
N LEU A 268 -3.09 -16.69 -16.40
CA LEU A 268 -4.35 -17.15 -15.81
C LEU A 268 -5.09 -18.03 -16.82
N ARG A 269 -5.41 -19.26 -16.43
CA ARG A 269 -6.16 -20.20 -17.28
C ARG A 269 -7.59 -19.70 -17.51
N ALA A 270 -8.21 -20.13 -18.61
CA ALA A 270 -9.57 -19.72 -18.99
C ALA A 270 -10.60 -19.88 -17.86
N ARG A 271 -10.58 -21.02 -17.13
CA ARG A 271 -11.45 -21.23 -15.96
C ARG A 271 -11.27 -20.14 -14.89
N GLY A 272 -10.02 -19.79 -14.58
CA GLY A 272 -9.72 -18.72 -13.62
C GLY A 272 -10.23 -17.36 -14.11
N ALA A 273 -10.04 -17.05 -15.40
CA ALA A 273 -10.54 -15.81 -15.98
C ALA A 273 -12.07 -15.67 -15.88
N VAL A 274 -12.81 -16.75 -16.14
CA VAL A 274 -14.28 -16.78 -16.00
C VAL A 274 -14.68 -16.58 -14.54
N LEU A 275 -13.98 -17.20 -13.59
CA LEU A 275 -14.24 -17.01 -12.15
C LEU A 275 -14.03 -15.55 -11.73
N PHE A 276 -12.93 -14.92 -12.17
CA PHE A 276 -12.69 -13.49 -11.89
C PHE A 276 -13.77 -12.60 -12.51
N ALA A 277 -14.20 -12.87 -13.74
CA ALA A 277 -15.26 -12.11 -14.38
C ALA A 277 -16.59 -12.21 -13.59
N ARG A 278 -16.92 -13.38 -13.05
CA ARG A 278 -18.11 -13.58 -12.21
C ARG A 278 -17.98 -12.92 -10.84
N LEU A 279 -16.84 -13.08 -10.17
CA LEU A 279 -16.54 -12.46 -8.89
C LEU A 279 -16.69 -10.95 -8.97
N ARG A 280 -16.10 -10.34 -10.00
CA ARG A 280 -16.19 -8.90 -10.24
C ARG A 280 -17.62 -8.41 -10.39
N ARG A 281 -18.42 -9.06 -11.25
CA ARG A 281 -19.83 -8.70 -11.42
C ARG A 281 -20.62 -8.79 -10.11
N ALA A 282 -20.32 -9.79 -9.28
CA ALA A 282 -20.98 -9.96 -7.99
C ALA A 282 -20.54 -8.88 -6.97
N VAL A 283 -19.26 -8.51 -6.96
CA VAL A 283 -18.74 -7.40 -6.13
C VAL A 283 -19.29 -6.06 -6.62
N ASP A 284 -19.33 -5.81 -7.93
CA ASP A 284 -19.88 -4.60 -8.52
C ASP A 284 -21.37 -4.45 -8.17
N ALA A 285 -22.14 -5.53 -8.21
CA ALA A 285 -23.54 -5.54 -7.81
C ALA A 285 -23.71 -5.24 -6.31
N ALA A 286 -22.85 -5.81 -5.45
CA ALA A 286 -22.87 -5.53 -4.01
C ALA A 286 -22.51 -4.06 -3.70
N LEU A 287 -21.49 -3.52 -4.39
CA LEU A 287 -21.11 -2.11 -4.26
C LEU A 287 -22.21 -1.18 -4.77
N ALA A 288 -22.86 -1.51 -5.89
CA ALA A 288 -23.99 -0.73 -6.38
C ALA A 288 -25.15 -0.72 -5.38
N ALA A 289 -25.49 -1.87 -4.79
CA ALA A 289 -26.50 -1.96 -3.74
C ALA A 289 -26.14 -1.11 -2.50
N LYS A 290 -24.86 -1.07 -2.11
CA LYS A 290 -24.36 -0.23 -1.01
C LYS A 290 -24.41 1.27 -1.33
N VAL A 291 -24.25 1.65 -2.60
CA VAL A 291 -24.37 3.05 -3.03
C VAL A 291 -25.83 3.51 -2.96
N GLU A 292 -26.77 2.65 -3.35
CA GLU A 292 -28.21 2.92 -3.23
C GLU A 292 -28.70 2.91 -1.78
N ASP A 293 -28.18 1.98 -0.96
CA ASP A 293 -28.42 1.92 0.48
C ASP A 293 -27.11 2.01 1.27
N PRO A 294 -26.69 3.24 1.65
CA PRO A 294 -25.53 3.45 2.51
C PRO A 294 -25.57 2.72 3.85
N GLY A 295 -26.74 2.28 4.34
CA GLY A 295 -26.87 1.50 5.57
C GLY A 295 -26.54 0.01 5.40
N LEU A 296 -26.50 -0.50 4.16
CA LEU A 296 -26.30 -1.92 3.86
C LEU A 296 -24.95 -2.42 4.39
N ASP A 297 -24.94 -3.42 5.27
CA ASP A 297 -23.69 -4.08 5.65
C ASP A 297 -23.27 -5.09 4.57
N LEU A 298 -22.03 -4.97 4.09
CA LEU A 298 -21.45 -5.91 3.14
C LEU A 298 -20.63 -7.01 3.85
N GLY A 299 -20.47 -6.93 5.16
CA GLY A 299 -19.84 -7.99 5.97
C GLY A 299 -20.56 -9.33 5.77
N GLY A 300 -19.79 -10.38 5.50
CA GLY A 300 -20.34 -11.72 5.24
C GLY A 300 -20.96 -11.91 3.85
N HIS A 301 -20.98 -10.89 2.98
CA HIS A 301 -21.44 -11.07 1.61
C HIS A 301 -20.49 -12.04 0.87
N PRO A 302 -20.95 -13.19 0.33
CA PRO A 302 -20.07 -14.25 -0.15
C PRO A 302 -19.06 -13.82 -1.20
N ALA A 303 -19.44 -12.92 -2.11
CA ALA A 303 -18.52 -12.41 -3.13
C ALA A 303 -17.47 -11.44 -2.55
N VAL A 304 -17.84 -10.67 -1.53
CA VAL A 304 -16.91 -9.73 -0.87
C VAL A 304 -15.92 -10.53 -0.03
N GLU A 305 -16.39 -11.49 0.76
CA GLU A 305 -15.53 -12.40 1.53
C GLU A 305 -14.57 -13.17 0.62
N ALA A 306 -15.06 -13.77 -0.46
CA ALA A 306 -14.21 -14.48 -1.42
C ALA A 306 -13.13 -13.56 -2.04
N MET A 307 -13.47 -12.29 -2.33
CA MET A 307 -12.51 -11.31 -2.80
C MET A 307 -11.45 -10.99 -1.73
N LEU A 308 -11.89 -10.75 -0.48
CA LEU A 308 -11.02 -10.40 0.64
C LEU A 308 -10.04 -11.55 0.95
N GLU A 309 -10.53 -12.78 1.04
CA GLU A 309 -9.71 -13.98 1.27
C GLU A 309 -8.67 -14.17 0.18
N LEU A 310 -9.08 -14.04 -1.09
CA LEU A 310 -8.20 -14.23 -2.23
C LEU A 310 -7.06 -13.21 -2.25
N ILE A 311 -7.33 -11.94 -1.91
CA ILE A 311 -6.29 -10.90 -1.77
C ILE A 311 -5.41 -11.19 -0.55
N ALA A 312 -6.01 -11.51 0.60
CA ALA A 312 -5.31 -11.66 1.86
C ALA A 312 -4.32 -12.83 1.84
N ARG A 313 -4.70 -13.94 1.20
CA ARG A 313 -3.94 -15.21 1.16
C ARG A 313 -3.15 -15.43 -0.11
N ASP A 314 -3.20 -14.52 -1.08
CA ASP A 314 -2.57 -14.70 -2.40
C ASP A 314 -3.09 -15.96 -3.12
N GLY A 315 -4.38 -16.26 -2.95
CA GLY A 315 -5.07 -17.40 -3.56
C GLY A 315 -4.72 -18.78 -2.97
N ALA A 316 -4.14 -18.83 -1.76
CA ALA A 316 -3.90 -20.04 -0.99
C ALA A 316 -5.04 -20.37 -0.01
#